data_AF-A0A849Q081-F1
#
_entry.id   AF-A0A849Q081-F1
#
_cell.length_a   1.000
_cell.length_b   1.000
_cell.length_c   1.000
_cell.angle_alpha   90.00
_cell.angle_beta   90.00
_cell.angle_gamma   90.00
#
_symmetry.space_group_name_H-M   'P 1'
#
loop_
_entity.id
_entity.type
_entity.pdbx_description
1 polymer ?
#
loop_
_entity_poly.entity_id
_entity_poly.type
_entity_poly.pdbx_seq_one_letter_code
_entity_poly.pdbx_strand_id
1 'polypeptide(L)'
;AWSGANRSSLIRIPAARGKGTRVELRSPDPSCNPYITFAAVLAAGLDGIRNKIDPGDNREENIFELSDKGLKDFGIETLPSTLNDSAKYLAEDELLIEALGTHVINSVLSLAKAEWDSYRIQVHPWEIERYLNTV
;
A
#
# COMPACT_ATOMS: atom_id res chain seq x y z
N ALA A 1 -7.87 -6.18 1.94
CA ALA A 1 -9.35 -6.32 1.87
C ALA A 1 -9.94 -5.50 0.72
N TRP A 2 -11.03 -5.96 0.13
CA TRP A 2 -11.77 -5.30 -0.94
C TRP A 2 -13.28 -5.24 -0.62
N SER A 3 -13.98 -4.26 -1.18
CA SER A 3 -15.42 -4.10 -0.97
C SER A 3 -16.17 -3.47 -2.14
N GLY A 4 -17.49 -3.58 -2.16
CA GLY A 4 -18.35 -2.89 -3.14
C GLY A 4 -18.57 -1.40 -2.84
N ALA A 5 -19.42 -1.12 -1.85
CA ALA A 5 -19.82 0.26 -1.52
C ALA A 5 -18.89 0.94 -0.49
N ASN A 6 -18.14 0.15 0.28
CA ASN A 6 -17.44 0.62 1.46
C ASN A 6 -16.19 1.45 1.08
N ARG A 7 -16.05 2.60 1.77
CA ARG A 7 -14.99 3.59 1.55
C ARG A 7 -13.81 3.43 2.52
N SER A 8 -13.83 2.45 3.40
CA SER A 8 -12.68 2.12 4.27
C SER A 8 -11.78 1.04 3.67
N SER A 9 -12.17 0.38 2.58
CA SER A 9 -11.36 -0.66 1.95
C SER A 9 -10.31 -0.11 0.99
N LEU A 10 -9.19 -0.83 0.89
CA LEU A 10 -8.08 -0.55 -0.02
C LEU A 10 -8.53 -0.60 -1.49
N ILE A 11 -9.25 -1.65 -1.84
CA ILE A 11 -9.86 -1.83 -3.16
C ILE A 11 -11.36 -1.64 -3.04
N ARG A 12 -11.93 -0.86 -3.94
CA ARG A 12 -13.36 -0.62 -4.06
C ARG A 12 -13.87 -1.06 -5.44
N ILE A 13 -15.05 -1.67 -5.48
CA ILE A 13 -15.76 -2.03 -6.72
C ILE A 13 -16.99 -1.13 -6.86
N PRO A 14 -16.90 -0.03 -7.63
CA PRO A 14 -18.00 0.93 -7.80
C PRO A 14 -19.27 0.26 -8.31
N ALA A 15 -20.45 0.83 -8.02
CA ALA A 15 -21.74 0.27 -8.43
C ALA A 15 -21.96 0.22 -9.95
N ALA A 16 -21.21 1.00 -10.74
CA ALA A 16 -21.33 1.00 -12.20
C ALA A 16 -21.02 -0.39 -12.79
N ARG A 17 -21.80 -0.80 -13.79
CA ARG A 17 -21.68 -2.10 -14.49
C ARG A 17 -21.61 -1.92 -16.00
N GLY A 18 -21.41 -3.00 -16.75
CA GLY A 18 -21.17 -2.97 -18.19
C GLY A 18 -19.82 -2.30 -18.51
N LYS A 19 -19.80 -1.35 -19.45
CA LYS A 19 -18.58 -0.60 -19.81
C LYS A 19 -17.97 0.21 -18.65
N GLY A 20 -18.72 0.50 -17.60
CA GLY A 20 -18.25 1.22 -16.42
C GLY A 20 -17.65 0.34 -15.31
N THR A 21 -17.63 -0.98 -15.50
CA THR A 21 -17.11 -1.94 -14.52
C THR A 21 -15.61 -1.76 -14.37
N ARG A 22 -15.14 -1.55 -13.13
CA ARG A 22 -13.73 -1.27 -12.83
C ARG A 22 -13.39 -1.61 -11.39
N VAL A 23 -12.10 -1.66 -11.11
CA VAL A 23 -11.51 -1.78 -9.79
C VAL A 23 -10.89 -0.43 -9.42
N GLU A 24 -11.23 0.12 -8.26
CA GLU A 24 -10.63 1.34 -7.72
C GLU A 24 -9.62 0.95 -6.62
N LEU A 25 -8.32 1.02 -6.94
CA LEU A 25 -7.24 0.94 -5.95
C LEU A 25 -6.99 2.33 -5.35
N ARG A 26 -7.03 2.43 -4.01
CA ARG A 26 -7.10 3.72 -3.31
C ARG A 26 -5.89 4.08 -2.45
N SER A 27 -4.86 3.22 -2.43
CA SER A 27 -3.60 3.50 -1.74
C SER A 27 -2.66 4.47 -2.46
N PRO A 28 -2.57 4.53 -3.81
CA PRO A 28 -1.66 5.46 -4.46
C PRO A 28 -2.07 6.91 -4.23
N ASP A 29 -1.10 7.77 -3.97
CA ASP A 29 -1.27 9.20 -3.82
C ASP A 29 -0.49 9.98 -4.91
N PRO A 30 -0.72 11.30 -5.09
CA PRO A 30 -0.10 12.09 -6.15
C PRO A 30 1.43 12.24 -6.09
N SER A 31 2.09 11.84 -4.99
CA SER A 31 3.56 11.80 -4.92
C SER A 31 4.16 10.65 -5.75
N CYS A 32 3.36 9.64 -6.09
CA CYS A 32 3.80 8.50 -6.86
C CYS A 32 4.16 8.86 -8.31
N ASN A 33 5.19 8.21 -8.86
CA ASN A 33 5.44 8.25 -10.30
C ASN A 33 4.35 7.42 -11.02
N PRO A 34 3.50 8.03 -11.87
CA PRO A 34 2.34 7.36 -12.45
C PRO A 34 2.74 6.17 -13.34
N TYR A 35 3.88 6.23 -14.03
CA TYR A 35 4.34 5.16 -14.91
C TYR A 35 4.74 3.92 -14.12
N ILE A 36 5.50 4.10 -13.04
CA ILE A 36 5.94 3.00 -12.16
C ILE A 36 4.71 2.41 -11.46
N THR A 37 3.83 3.26 -10.93
CA THR A 37 2.61 2.81 -10.26
C THR A 37 1.71 1.99 -11.17
N PHE A 38 1.40 2.47 -12.38
CA PHE A 38 0.55 1.71 -13.30
C PHE A 38 1.21 0.42 -13.78
N ALA A 39 2.53 0.41 -13.99
CA ALA A 39 3.25 -0.81 -14.34
C ALA A 39 3.19 -1.85 -13.20
N ALA A 40 3.43 -1.45 -11.95
CA ALA A 40 3.35 -2.34 -10.79
C ALA A 40 1.94 -2.89 -10.57
N VAL A 41 0.92 -2.03 -10.65
CA VAL A 41 -0.50 -2.44 -10.51
C VAL A 41 -0.92 -3.39 -11.61
N LEU A 42 -0.50 -3.14 -12.86
CA LEU A 42 -0.79 -4.03 -13.98
C LEU A 42 -0.09 -5.39 -13.81
N ALA A 43 1.17 -5.41 -13.38
CA ALA A 43 1.91 -6.63 -13.12
C ALA A 43 1.23 -7.49 -12.06
N ALA A 44 0.88 -6.91 -10.91
CA ALA A 44 0.16 -7.59 -9.83
C ALA A 44 -1.22 -8.12 -10.29
N GLY A 45 -1.96 -7.32 -11.05
CA GLY A 45 -3.27 -7.73 -11.59
C GLY A 45 -3.17 -8.89 -12.58
N LEU A 46 -2.17 -8.86 -13.48
CA LEU A 46 -1.94 -9.94 -14.44
C LEU A 46 -1.46 -11.23 -13.77
N ASP A 47 -0.63 -11.13 -12.74
CA ASP A 47 -0.18 -12.27 -11.96
C ASP A 47 -1.36 -12.99 -11.29
N GLY A 48 -2.22 -12.23 -10.61
CA GLY A 48 -3.44 -12.78 -9.99
C GLY A 48 -4.36 -13.50 -10.98
N ILE A 49 -4.50 -12.97 -12.20
CA ILE A 49 -5.28 -13.62 -13.28
C ILE A 49 -4.61 -14.92 -13.74
N ARG A 50 -3.29 -14.90 -14.00
CA ARG A 50 -2.55 -16.07 -14.52
C ARG A 50 -2.55 -17.21 -13.52
N ASN A 51 -2.33 -16.89 -12.25
CA ASN A 51 -2.22 -17.86 -11.16
C ASN A 51 -3.57 -18.19 -10.51
N LYS A 52 -4.66 -17.54 -10.95
CA LYS A 52 -6.02 -17.69 -10.39
C LYS A 52 -6.05 -17.49 -8.87
N ILE A 53 -5.35 -16.46 -8.40
CA ILE A 53 -5.26 -16.13 -6.98
C ILE A 53 -6.65 -15.73 -6.47
N ASP A 54 -7.07 -16.36 -5.37
CA ASP A 54 -8.31 -16.01 -4.68
C ASP A 54 -8.12 -14.68 -3.91
N PRO A 55 -8.85 -13.60 -4.24
CA PRO A 55 -8.76 -12.33 -3.53
C PRO A 55 -9.40 -12.36 -2.13
N GLY A 56 -10.00 -13.49 -1.74
CA GLY A 56 -10.73 -13.68 -0.50
C GLY A 56 -12.10 -13.02 -0.51
N ASP A 57 -12.81 -13.14 0.62
CA ASP A 57 -14.16 -12.64 0.77
C ASP A 57 -14.24 -11.11 0.69
N ASN A 58 -15.33 -10.62 0.10
CA ASN A 58 -15.74 -9.22 0.19
C ASN A 58 -15.97 -8.85 1.67
N ARG A 59 -15.46 -7.69 2.08
CA ARG A 59 -15.65 -7.13 3.43
C ARG A 59 -16.53 -5.89 3.39
N GLU A 60 -17.70 -5.96 4.04
CA GLU A 60 -18.67 -4.86 4.09
C GLU A 60 -18.54 -4.00 5.34
N GLU A 61 -17.82 -4.50 6.35
CA GLU A 61 -17.57 -3.86 7.63
C GLU A 61 -16.72 -2.59 7.47
N ASN A 62 -16.99 -1.56 8.27
CA ASN A 62 -16.13 -0.38 8.32
C ASN A 62 -14.78 -0.76 8.97
N ILE A 63 -13.75 -0.95 8.14
CA ILE A 63 -12.42 -1.41 8.57
C ILE A 63 -11.78 -0.43 9.57
N PHE A 64 -12.11 0.86 9.52
CA PHE A 64 -11.58 1.86 10.46
C PHE A 64 -12.10 1.69 11.89
N GLU A 65 -13.23 1.00 12.07
CA GLU A 65 -13.84 0.76 13.38
C GLU A 65 -13.45 -0.61 13.96
N LEU A 66 -12.72 -1.42 13.19
CA LEU A 66 -12.24 -2.71 13.67
C LEU A 66 -11.07 -2.52 14.65
N SER A 67 -11.14 -3.23 15.77
CA SER A 67 -9.99 -3.42 16.65
C SER A 67 -8.94 -4.33 15.99
N ASP A 68 -7.71 -4.33 16.52
CA ASP A 68 -6.65 -5.26 16.08
C ASP A 68 -7.09 -6.72 16.13
N LYS A 69 -7.90 -7.08 17.14
CA LYS A 69 -8.49 -8.41 17.22
C LYS A 69 -9.46 -8.66 16.08
N GLY A 70 -10.35 -7.70 15.80
CA GLY A 70 -11.30 -7.79 14.68
C GLY A 70 -10.60 -7.92 13.33
N LEU A 71 -9.53 -7.15 13.08
CA LEU A 71 -8.71 -7.28 11.86
C LEU A 71 -8.15 -8.70 11.71
N LYS A 72 -7.61 -9.27 12.79
CA LYS A 72 -7.09 -10.65 12.80
C LYS A 72 -8.19 -11.69 12.58
N ASP A 73 -9.33 -11.55 13.25
CA ASP A 73 -10.47 -12.47 13.12
C ASP A 73 -10.98 -12.53 11.67
N PHE A 74 -10.88 -11.40 10.93
CA PHE A 74 -11.24 -11.33 9.51
C PHE A 74 -10.08 -11.61 8.53
N GLY A 75 -8.88 -11.92 9.03
CA GLY A 75 -7.69 -12.13 8.20
C GLY A 75 -7.29 -10.89 7.38
N ILE A 76 -7.52 -9.69 7.92
CA ILE A 76 -7.21 -8.42 7.25
C ILE A 76 -5.82 -7.97 7.67
N GLU A 77 -4.89 -8.01 6.74
CA GLU A 77 -3.56 -7.40 6.89
C GLU A 77 -3.60 -5.90 6.62
N THR A 78 -2.71 -5.15 7.29
CA THR A 78 -2.54 -3.71 7.13
C THR A 78 -1.37 -3.40 6.21
N LEU A 79 -1.44 -2.26 5.51
CA LEU A 79 -0.31 -1.76 4.73
C LEU A 79 0.90 -1.42 5.63
N PRO A 80 2.11 -1.37 5.06
CA PRO A 80 3.29 -0.96 5.82
C PRO A 80 3.12 0.44 6.40
N SER A 81 3.59 0.64 7.64
CA SER A 81 3.41 1.90 8.37
C SER A 81 4.40 3.00 7.98
N THR A 82 5.52 2.64 7.36
CA THR A 82 6.59 3.59 7.03
C THR A 82 7.13 3.35 5.62
N LEU A 83 7.76 4.38 5.05
CA LEU A 83 8.48 4.29 3.78
C LEU A 83 9.54 3.18 3.82
N ASN A 84 10.25 3.06 4.94
CA ASN A 84 11.27 2.04 5.14
C ASN A 84 10.71 0.62 5.16
N ASP A 85 9.53 0.42 5.75
CA ASP A 85 8.90 -0.91 5.74
C ASP A 85 8.40 -1.25 4.34
N SER A 86 7.75 -0.30 3.64
CA SER A 86 7.38 -0.47 2.22
C SER A 86 8.58 -0.81 1.33
N ALA A 87 9.73 -0.18 1.57
CA ALA A 87 10.96 -0.46 0.82
C ALA A 87 11.49 -1.89 1.06
N LYS A 88 11.37 -2.43 2.27
CA LYS A 88 11.74 -3.83 2.56
C LYS A 88 10.84 -4.81 1.82
N TYR A 89 9.52 -4.59 1.84
CA TYR A 89 8.58 -5.41 1.08
C TYR A 89 8.90 -5.39 -0.42
N LEU A 90 9.17 -4.21 -0.99
CA LEU A 90 9.53 -4.09 -2.41
C LEU A 90 10.85 -4.79 -2.75
N ALA A 91 11.83 -4.78 -1.84
CA ALA A 91 13.14 -5.41 -2.05
C ALA A 91 13.06 -6.95 -2.11
N GLU A 92 12.00 -7.54 -1.56
CA GLU A 92 11.77 -8.99 -1.52
C GLU A 92 10.69 -9.44 -2.53
N ASP A 93 10.07 -8.50 -3.28
CA ASP A 93 8.99 -8.80 -4.23
C ASP A 93 9.54 -9.21 -5.60
N GLU A 94 9.68 -10.52 -5.82
CA GLU A 94 10.21 -11.09 -7.07
C GLU A 94 9.39 -10.68 -8.30
N LEU A 95 8.07 -10.57 -8.17
CA LEU A 95 7.17 -10.22 -9.27
C LEU A 95 7.44 -8.79 -9.76
N LEU A 96 7.53 -7.83 -8.82
CA LEU A 96 7.81 -6.43 -9.16
C LEU A 96 9.26 -6.23 -9.63
N ILE A 97 10.21 -7.02 -9.10
CA ILE A 97 11.59 -7.04 -9.58
C ILE A 97 11.66 -7.48 -11.05
N GLU A 98 10.95 -8.55 -11.41
CA GLU A 98 10.88 -9.01 -12.80
C GLU A 98 10.16 -8.00 -13.69
N ALA A 99 9.00 -7.47 -13.25
CA ALA A 99 8.15 -6.60 -14.07
C ALA A 99 8.75 -5.21 -14.34
N LEU A 100 9.41 -4.62 -13.35
CA LEU A 100 10.00 -3.27 -13.46
C LEU A 100 11.48 -3.30 -13.84
N GLY A 101 12.15 -4.42 -13.61
CA GLY A 101 13.58 -4.60 -13.82
C GLY A 101 14.43 -4.08 -12.65
N THR A 102 15.55 -4.76 -12.43
CA THR A 102 16.47 -4.50 -11.31
C THR A 102 16.99 -3.06 -11.27
N HIS A 103 17.23 -2.44 -12.42
CA HIS A 103 17.67 -1.04 -12.50
C HIS A 103 16.66 -0.07 -11.87
N VAL A 104 15.37 -0.24 -12.18
CA VAL A 104 14.30 0.61 -11.66
C VAL A 104 14.12 0.37 -10.16
N ILE A 105 14.02 -0.90 -9.75
CA ILE A 105 13.87 -1.26 -8.33
C ILE A 105 15.01 -0.69 -7.49
N ASN A 106 16.26 -0.91 -7.89
CA ASN A 106 17.42 -0.41 -7.13
C ASN A 106 17.42 1.11 -7.02
N SER A 107 16.96 1.82 -8.07
CA SER A 107 16.83 3.28 -8.04
C SER A 107 15.76 3.73 -7.06
N VAL A 108 14.58 3.09 -7.07
CA VAL A 108 13.48 3.39 -6.15
C VAL A 108 13.89 3.12 -4.70
N LEU A 109 14.51 1.96 -4.43
CA LEU A 109 14.99 1.61 -3.08
C LEU A 109 16.06 2.58 -2.57
N SER A 110 16.98 3.00 -3.45
CA SER A 110 18.01 3.98 -3.10
C SER A 110 17.42 5.35 -2.74
N LEU A 111 16.43 5.82 -3.50
CA LEU A 111 15.71 7.05 -3.20
C LEU A 111 14.93 6.95 -1.89
N ALA A 112 14.17 5.88 -1.71
CA ALA A 112 13.41 5.64 -0.49
C ALA A 112 14.30 5.60 0.76
N LYS A 113 15.46 4.95 0.65
CA LYS A 113 16.45 4.91 1.73
C LYS A 113 17.00 6.29 2.05
N ALA A 114 17.41 7.06 1.03
CA ALA A 114 17.95 8.40 1.24
C ALA A 114 16.93 9.35 1.89
N GLU A 115 15.66 9.28 1.45
CA GLU A 115 14.57 10.07 2.02
C GLU A 115 14.28 9.67 3.47
N TRP A 116 14.19 8.36 3.74
CA TRP A 116 13.97 7.85 5.09
C TRP A 116 15.11 8.20 6.05
N ASP A 117 16.36 8.03 5.62
CA ASP A 117 17.54 8.36 6.43
C ASP A 117 17.61 9.86 6.74
N SER A 118 17.19 10.72 5.80
CA SER A 118 17.06 12.16 6.03
C SER A 118 15.96 12.49 7.04
N TYR A 119 14.80 11.83 6.94
CA TYR A 119 13.65 12.02 7.83
C TYR A 119 13.96 11.59 9.27
N ARG A 120 14.47 10.37 9.47
CA ARG A 120 14.60 9.74 10.79
C ARG A 120 15.64 10.39 11.71
N ILE A 121 16.53 11.23 11.18
CA ILE A 121 17.55 11.95 11.95
C ILE A 121 17.12 13.39 12.29
N GLN A 122 15.96 13.84 11.80
CA GLN A 122 15.41 15.13 12.16
C GLN A 122 14.93 15.11 13.60
N VAL A 123 15.09 16.23 14.30
CA VAL A 123 14.38 16.51 15.54
C VAL A 123 13.13 17.30 15.18
N HIS A 124 11.97 16.68 15.33
CA HIS A 124 10.70 17.28 14.92
C HIS A 124 10.15 18.21 16.01
N PRO A 125 9.40 19.28 15.65
CA PRO A 125 8.73 20.14 16.63
C PRO A 125 7.88 19.38 17.65
N TRP A 126 7.21 18.30 17.23
CA TRP A 126 6.44 17.43 18.12
C TRP A 126 7.29 16.86 19.27
N GLU A 127 8.53 16.46 19.00
CA GLU A 127 9.44 15.91 20.02
C GLU A 127 9.87 17.01 21.00
N ILE A 128 10.15 18.21 20.48
CA ILE A 128 10.50 19.38 21.29
C ILE A 128 9.34 19.72 22.24
N GLU A 129 8.12 19.84 21.72
CA GLU A 129 6.92 20.13 22.52
C GLU A 129 6.65 19.06 23.58
N ARG A 130 6.87 17.78 23.23
CA ARG A 130 6.55 16.63 24.08
C ARG A 130 7.58 16.36 25.17
N TYR A 131 8.86 16.66 24.94
CA TYR A 131 9.95 16.23 25.82
C TYR A 131 10.77 17.38 26.42
N LEU A 132 10.91 18.54 25.76
CA LEU A 132 11.84 19.59 26.21
C LEU A 132 11.37 20.30 27.50
N ASN A 133 10.07 20.50 27.67
CA ASN A 133 9.47 21.21 28.81
C ASN A 133 8.74 20.28 29.79
N THR A 134 8.94 18.97 29.67
CA THR A 134 8.24 17.93 30.45
C THR A 134 9.07 17.46 31.64
N VAL A 135 9.98 18.32 32.12
CA VAL A 135 10.74 18.16 33.36
C VAL A 135 10.08 18.98 34.45
#